data_AF-A0A1V0DZV3-F1
#
_entry.id   AF-A0A1V0DZV3-F1
#
_cell.length_a   1.000
_cell.length_b   1.000
_cell.length_c   1.000
_cell.angle_alpha   90.00
_cell.angle_beta   90.00
_cell.angle_gamma   90.00
#
_symmetry.space_group_name_H-M   'P 1'
#
loop_
_entity.id
_entity.type
_entity.pdbx_description
1 polymer ?
#
loop_
_entity_poly.entity_id
_entity_poly.type
_entity_poly.pdbx_seq_one_letter_code
_entity_poly.pdbx_strand_id
1 'polypeptide(L)'
;EHIRGHHVHVSTPEDASSSQYNQGLYEFLPHAFKHNFLNAWKLEKQYLERKGKKNLSVHNELIWWYAISALFAVAFGLAFGWMGVLFFLAQSFVAAFTLEVINYVEHY
;
A
#
# COMPACT_ATOMS: atom_id res chain seq x y z
N GLU A 1 6.47 -0.58 1.84
CA GLU A 1 6.89 -0.80 0.44
C GLU A 1 7.61 0.45 -0.04
N HIS A 2 6.95 1.60 -0.14
CA HIS A 2 7.54 2.86 -0.62
C HIS A 2 9.01 3.15 -0.19
N ILE A 3 9.31 3.16 1.11
CA ILE A 3 10.67 3.43 1.63
C ILE A 3 11.66 2.28 1.41
N ARG A 4 11.21 1.03 1.57
CA ARG A 4 12.09 -0.16 1.56
C ARG A 4 12.10 -0.90 0.22
N GLY A 5 11.28 -0.46 -0.73
CA GLY A 5 10.98 -1.07 -2.03
C GLY A 5 11.17 -0.05 -3.13
N HIS A 6 10.12 0.72 -3.45
CA HIS A 6 10.14 1.80 -4.45
C HIS A 6 11.40 2.68 -4.41
N HIS A 7 11.70 3.37 -3.31
CA HIS A 7 12.88 4.25 -3.26
C HIS A 7 14.23 3.54 -3.42
N VAL A 8 14.29 2.23 -3.16
CA VAL A 8 15.50 1.42 -3.35
C VAL A 8 15.67 1.01 -4.82
N HIS A 9 14.56 0.82 -5.53
CA HIS A 9 14.51 0.30 -6.90
C HIS A 9 13.98 1.33 -7.91
N VAL A 10 13.95 2.62 -7.55
CA VAL A 10 13.31 3.66 -8.35
C VAL A 10 13.81 3.62 -9.80
N SER A 11 12.87 3.70 -10.75
CA SER A 11 13.13 3.60 -12.19
C SER A 11 13.79 2.29 -12.67
N THR A 12 13.66 1.19 -11.93
CA THR A 12 14.08 -0.16 -12.35
C THR A 12 12.88 -1.07 -12.59
N PRO A 13 13.03 -2.20 -13.33
CA PRO A 13 11.95 -3.16 -13.54
C PRO A 13 11.34 -3.74 -12.25
N GLU A 14 12.07 -3.69 -11.13
CA GLU A 14 11.62 -4.18 -9.82
C GLU A 14 10.74 -3.18 -9.06
N ASP A 15 10.62 -1.94 -9.54
CA ASP A 15 9.78 -0.92 -8.94
C ASP A 15 8.42 -0.83 -9.62
N ALA A 16 7.38 -1.11 -8.82
CA ALA A 16 6.00 -1.06 -9.29
C ALA A 16 5.37 0.33 -9.25
N SER A 17 5.99 1.29 -8.57
CA SER A 17 5.50 2.66 -8.48
C SER A 17 6.15 3.60 -9.52
N SER A 18 7.05 3.09 -10.36
CA SER A 18 7.53 3.77 -11.57
C SER A 18 6.80 3.24 -12.81
N SER A 19 6.31 4.13 -13.66
CA SER A 19 5.72 3.74 -14.94
C SER A 19 6.79 3.25 -15.93
N GLN A 20 6.46 2.23 -16.71
CA GLN A 20 7.29 1.83 -17.84
C GLN A 20 7.14 2.82 -19.00
N TYR A 21 8.15 2.89 -19.88
CA TYR A 21 8.08 3.71 -21.09
C TYR A 21 6.84 3.34 -21.93
N ASN A 22 6.04 4.34 -22.32
CA ASN A 22 4.75 4.20 -23.01
C ASN A 22 3.63 3.46 -22.24
N GLN A 23 3.77 3.23 -20.95
CA GLN A 23 2.68 2.67 -20.15
C GLN A 23 1.65 3.76 -19.81
N GLY A 24 0.38 3.55 -20.19
CA GLY A 24 -0.68 4.49 -19.85
C GLY A 24 -1.09 4.41 -18.38
N LEU A 25 -1.61 5.51 -17.82
CA LEU A 25 -2.05 5.60 -16.42
C LEU A 25 -3.02 4.46 -16.01
N TYR A 26 -3.98 4.13 -16.86
CA TYR A 26 -4.98 3.09 -16.57
C TYR A 26 -4.41 1.67 -16.59
N GLU A 27 -3.27 1.46 -17.26
CA GLU A 27 -2.52 0.20 -17.23
C GLU A 27 -1.58 0.14 -16.01
N PHE A 28 -1.01 1.29 -15.64
CA PHE A 28 -0.14 1.46 -14.49
C PHE A 28 -0.86 1.22 -13.16
N LEU A 29 -2.00 1.87 -12.92
CA LEU A 29 -2.69 1.84 -11.62
C LEU A 29 -3.00 0.42 -11.09
N PRO A 30 -3.68 -0.48 -11.82
CA PRO A 30 -3.97 -1.81 -11.31
C PRO A 30 -2.70 -2.64 -11.11
N HIS A 31 -1.66 -2.41 -11.92
CA HIS A 31 -0.36 -3.04 -11.75
C HIS A 31 0.33 -2.56 -10.45
N ALA A 32 0.41 -1.25 -10.26
CA ALA A 32 1.02 -0.60 -9.09
C ALA A 32 0.35 -1.07 -7.80
N PHE A 33 -0.98 -0.97 -7.69
CA PHE A 33 -1.70 -1.41 -6.48
C PHE A 33 -1.42 -2.86 -6.10
N LYS A 34 -1.52 -3.77 -7.08
CA LYS A 34 -1.31 -5.20 -6.84
C LYS A 34 0.12 -5.48 -6.43
N HIS A 35 1.08 -4.93 -7.15
CA HIS A 35 2.48 -5.22 -6.94
C HIS A 35 3.01 -4.55 -5.67
N ASN A 36 2.60 -3.32 -5.36
CA ASN A 36 2.92 -2.63 -4.10
C ASN A 36 2.41 -3.41 -2.89
N PHE A 37 1.17 -3.93 -2.96
CA PHE A 37 0.62 -4.77 -1.90
C PHE A 37 1.44 -6.04 -1.68
N LEU A 38 1.76 -6.77 -2.76
CA LEU A 38 2.55 -8.02 -2.68
C LEU A 38 3.98 -7.76 -2.20
N ASN A 39 4.61 -6.68 -2.69
CA ASN A 39 5.97 -6.30 -2.29
C ASN A 39 6.03 -5.85 -0.83
N ALA A 40 5.01 -5.16 -0.31
CA ALA A 40 4.94 -4.82 1.10
C ALA A 40 5.06 -6.08 1.99
N TRP A 41 4.26 -7.10 1.69
CA TRP A 41 4.28 -8.38 2.41
C TRP A 41 5.59 -9.15 2.23
N LYS A 42 6.15 -9.16 1.01
CA LYS A 42 7.42 -9.80 0.71
C LYS A 42 8.58 -9.17 1.49
N LEU A 43 8.67 -7.84 1.50
CA LEU A 43 9.73 -7.10 2.19
C LEU A 43 9.63 -7.26 3.71
N GLU A 44 8.42 -7.19 4.26
CA GLU A 44 8.21 -7.36 5.70
C GLU A 44 8.54 -8.80 6.14
N LYS A 45 8.15 -9.80 5.36
CA LYS A 45 8.55 -11.19 5.56
C LYS A 45 10.07 -11.35 5.59
N GLN A 46 10.77 -10.83 4.57
CA GLN A 46 12.24 -10.91 4.50
C GLN A 46 12.90 -10.20 5.69
N TYR A 47 12.35 -9.07 6.13
CA TYR A 47 12.84 -8.33 7.30
C TYR A 47 12.71 -9.14 8.59
N LEU A 48 11.56 -9.79 8.81
CA LEU A 48 11.31 -10.61 9.99
C LEU A 48 12.13 -11.90 10.01
N GLU A 49 12.32 -12.54 8.85
CA GLU A 49 13.15 -13.73 8.70
C GLU A 49 14.61 -13.44 9.07
N ARG A 50 15.16 -12.28 8.64
CA ARG A 50 16.50 -11.82 9.05
C ARG A 50 16.61 -11.60 10.57
N LYS A 51 15.50 -11.32 11.24
CA LYS A 51 15.42 -11.16 12.70
C LYS A 51 15.06 -12.45 13.44
N GLY A 52 14.91 -13.58 12.75
CA GLY A 52 14.49 -14.85 13.33
C GLY A 52 13.07 -14.81 13.91
N LYS A 53 12.20 -13.93 13.40
CA LYS A 53 10.81 -13.77 13.85
C LYS A 53 9.84 -14.43 12.87
N LYS A 54 8.66 -14.82 13.36
CA LYS A 54 7.58 -15.37 12.53
C LYS A 54 6.87 -14.26 11.74
N ASN A 55 6.53 -14.53 10.49
CA ASN A 55 5.83 -13.60 9.60
C ASN A 55 4.42 -13.23 10.10
N LEU A 56 3.70 -14.16 10.71
CA LEU A 56 2.44 -13.87 11.41
C LEU A 56 2.75 -13.74 12.90
N SER A 57 3.13 -12.54 13.32
CA SER A 57 3.37 -12.22 14.73
C SER A 57 3.17 -10.74 15.00
N VAL A 58 3.11 -10.36 16.27
CA VAL A 58 3.04 -8.96 16.72
C VAL A 58 4.22 -8.09 16.27
N HIS A 59 5.28 -8.71 15.75
CA HIS A 59 6.45 -7.99 15.21
C HIS A 59 6.23 -7.55 13.75
N ASN A 60 5.19 -8.07 13.07
CA ASN A 60 4.88 -7.69 11.70
C ASN A 60 4.15 -6.34 11.68
N GLU A 61 4.78 -5.36 11.05
CA GLU A 61 4.32 -3.98 10.97
C GLU A 61 2.97 -3.87 10.21
N LEU A 62 2.77 -4.68 9.17
CA LEU A 62 1.55 -4.64 8.36
C LEU A 62 0.30 -5.04 9.15
N ILE A 63 0.43 -5.99 10.08
CA ILE A 63 -0.69 -6.41 10.94
C ILE A 63 -1.18 -5.23 11.78
N TRP A 64 -0.26 -4.41 12.31
CA TRP A 64 -0.63 -3.21 13.06
C TRP A 64 -1.30 -2.17 12.20
N TRP A 65 -0.79 -1.92 10.99
CA TRP A 65 -1.41 -0.97 10.07
C TRP A 65 -2.83 -1.40 9.67
N TYR A 66 -3.07 -2.69 9.42
CA TYR A 66 -4.43 -3.19 9.19
C TYR A 66 -5.33 -3.09 10.42
N ALA A 67 -4.79 -3.39 11.61
CA ALA A 67 -5.55 -3.27 12.86
C ALA A 67 -5.96 -1.82 13.14
N ILE A 68 -5.06 -0.86 12.93
CA ILE A 68 -5.33 0.58 13.08
C ILE A 68 -6.38 1.04 12.07
N SER A 69 -6.25 0.66 10.79
CA SER A 69 -7.25 0.99 9.77
C SER A 69 -8.62 0.38 10.07
N ALA A 70 -8.66 -0.86 10.56
CA ALA A 70 -9.89 -1.50 11.00
C ALA A 70 -10.50 -0.80 12.23
N LEU A 71 -9.66 -0.37 13.18
CA LEU A 71 -10.11 0.42 14.33
C LEU A 71 -10.74 1.73 13.90
N PHE A 72 -10.15 2.45 12.94
CA PHE A 72 -10.76 3.65 12.37
C PHE A 72 -12.08 3.35 11.67
N ALA A 73 -12.15 2.30 10.86
CA ALA A 73 -13.41 1.89 10.23
C ALA A 73 -14.52 1.63 11.26
N VAL A 74 -14.19 0.94 12.36
CA VAL A 74 -15.12 0.71 13.48
C VAL A 74 -15.49 2.03 14.18
N ALA A 75 -14.52 2.91 14.45
CA ALA A 75 -14.79 4.19 15.09
C ALA A 75 -15.74 5.07 14.25
N PHE A 76 -15.54 5.13 12.93
CA PHE A 76 -16.46 5.81 12.01
C PHE A 76 -17.83 5.11 11.96
N GLY A 77 -17.86 3.78 12.01
CA GLY A 77 -19.08 3.00 12.09
C GLY A 77 -19.89 3.26 13.36
N LEU A 78 -19.22 3.45 14.50
CA LEU A 78 -19.87 3.80 15.76
C LEU A 78 -20.36 5.25 15.77
N ALA A 79 -19.61 6.18 15.17
CA ALA A 79 -19.94 7.60 15.17
C ALA A 79 -21.04 7.98 14.16
N PHE A 80 -21.02 7.39 12.96
CA PHE A 80 -21.87 7.80 11.83
C PHE A 80 -22.65 6.63 11.21
N GLY A 81 -22.66 5.46 11.87
CA GLY A 81 -23.28 4.26 11.34
C GLY A 81 -22.58 3.71 10.09
N TRP A 82 -23.30 2.93 9.31
CA TRP A 82 -22.77 2.30 8.10
C TRP A 82 -22.22 3.31 7.08
N MET A 83 -22.80 4.52 7.03
CA MET A 83 -22.38 5.59 6.13
C MET A 83 -20.98 6.11 6.49
N GLY A 84 -20.64 6.12 7.78
CA GLY A 84 -19.29 6.44 8.25
C GLY A 84 -18.26 5.44 7.75
N VAL A 85 -18.59 4.15 7.79
CA VAL A 85 -17.70 3.09 7.31
C VAL A 85 -17.39 3.27 5.83
N LEU A 86 -18.41 3.44 4.97
CA LEU A 86 -18.08 3.65 3.56
C LEU A 86 -17.64 5.04 3.15
N PHE A 87 -17.89 6.08 3.95
CA PHE A 87 -17.12 7.31 3.80
C PHE A 87 -15.63 7.06 4.02
N PHE A 88 -15.25 6.37 5.10
CA PHE A 88 -13.87 6.02 5.41
C PHE A 88 -13.24 5.16 4.30
N LEU A 89 -13.93 4.13 3.81
CA LEU A 89 -13.40 3.31 2.72
C LEU A 89 -13.24 4.11 1.41
N ALA A 90 -14.23 4.95 1.07
CA ALA A 90 -14.18 5.76 -0.15
C ALA A 90 -13.04 6.79 -0.10
N GLN A 91 -12.88 7.53 1.01
CA GLN A 91 -11.77 8.48 1.14
C GLN A 91 -10.41 7.78 1.15
N SER A 92 -10.31 6.56 1.69
CA SER A 92 -9.06 5.80 1.76
C SER A 92 -8.65 5.37 0.37
N PHE A 93 -9.62 4.92 -0.41
CA PHE A 93 -9.43 4.59 -1.82
C PHE A 93 -8.99 5.82 -2.62
N VAL A 94 -9.66 6.97 -2.47
CA VAL A 94 -9.27 8.22 -3.14
C VAL A 94 -7.84 8.63 -2.75
N ALA A 95 -7.49 8.60 -1.47
CA ALA A 95 -6.15 8.94 -1.02
C ALA A 95 -5.06 8.02 -1.61
N ALA A 96 -5.29 6.69 -1.58
CA ALA A 96 -4.38 5.72 -2.16
C ALA A 96 -4.26 5.89 -3.70
N PHE A 97 -5.38 6.15 -4.37
CA PHE A 97 -5.40 6.42 -5.81
C PHE A 97 -4.66 7.69 -6.18
N THR A 98 -4.87 8.78 -5.45
CA THR A 98 -4.15 10.04 -5.68
C THR A 98 -2.65 9.86 -5.49
N LEU A 99 -2.21 9.09 -4.49
CA LEU A 99 -0.80 8.79 -4.29
C LEU A 99 -0.18 8.10 -5.51
N GLU A 100 -0.83 7.07 -6.06
CA GLU A 100 -0.31 6.36 -7.23
C GLU A 100 -0.34 7.21 -8.50
N VAL A 101 -1.34 8.09 -8.65
CA VAL A 101 -1.37 9.06 -9.76
C VAL A 101 -0.19 10.04 -9.65
N ILE A 102 0.13 10.50 -8.44
CA ILE A 102 1.30 11.37 -8.22
C ILE A 102 2.58 10.61 -8.54
N ASN A 103 2.76 9.38 -8.04
CA ASN A 103 3.91 8.54 -8.36
C ASN A 103 4.08 8.35 -9.88
N TYR A 104 2.98 8.12 -10.60
CA TYR A 104 3.00 8.04 -12.06
C TYR A 104 3.52 9.33 -12.68
N VAL A 105 3.00 10.50 -12.27
CA VAL A 105 3.41 11.79 -12.84
C VAL A 105 4.86 12.13 -12.49
N GLU A 106 5.34 11.78 -11.30
CA GLU A 106 6.71 12.06 -10.86
C GLU A 106 7.76 11.18 -11.56
N HIS A 107 7.39 9.96 -11.95
CA HIS A 107 8.31 8.96 -12.51
C HIS A 107 8.09 8.63 -14.00
N TYR A 108 7.24 9.39 -14.71
CA TYR A 108 7.02 9.26 -16.16
C TYR A 108 7.95 10.20 -16.95
#